data_AF-K5WWZ5-F1
#
_entry.id   AF-K5WWZ5-F1
#
_cell.length_a   1.000
_cell.length_b   1.000
_cell.length_c   1.000
_cell.angle_alpha   90.00
_cell.angle_beta   90.00
_cell.angle_gamma   90.00
#
_symmetry.space_group_name_H-M   'P 1'
#
loop_
_entity.id
_entity.type
_entity.pdbx_description
1 polymer ?
#
loop_
_entity_poly.entity_id
_entity_poly.type
_entity_poly.pdbx_seq_one_letter_code
_entity_poly.pdbx_strand_id
1 'polypeptide(L)'
;MNLLATKDVEHAAWTNIQPRIEKHMEHIRQLRLAFEQHDPGKATLPLPGELLRRPEIVAIVVQPSEVKVDREAFDPFRELLPDWTQRWREECEAQLHAIVLGSLEYKDKLSANVDPLSLASVAFDCKSCQSYAENDNLLPPLPPHMIAHGCLTGPCSMWNGKDPVERVICAATLYPPGVTIVGYRSWSAKSLRIGVWHRRACEVIRAVGKNPMTTTREEMDALEVRFWCKTCLEDGYEEEQWQVMKWWDALYHYVYHDLVNDLVKPVDYAALPASRKLMHAHWEVMSGEIVSSIKAIKSLASKVYFNRSFKTHPDAIWYFCSHCHVGWENCLDIEEHLYTK
;
A
#
# COMPACT_ATOMS: atom_id res chain seq x y z
N MET A 1 -29.44 -21.80 -31.40
CA MET A 1 -29.93 -21.52 -30.04
C MET A 1 -29.70 -20.05 -29.74
N ASN A 2 -30.71 -19.39 -29.18
CA ASN A 2 -30.90 -17.94 -29.27
C ASN A 2 -30.17 -17.22 -28.12
N LEU A 3 -28.93 -16.78 -28.37
CA LEU A 3 -28.07 -16.03 -27.41
C LEU A 3 -28.68 -14.69 -26.96
N LEU A 4 -29.72 -14.20 -27.65
CA LEU A 4 -30.43 -12.97 -27.29
C LEU A 4 -31.52 -13.23 -26.23
N ALA A 5 -32.20 -14.39 -26.28
CA ALA A 5 -33.25 -14.73 -25.32
C ALA A 5 -32.72 -14.99 -23.90
N THR A 6 -31.47 -15.45 -23.76
CA THR A 6 -30.82 -15.61 -22.45
C THR A 6 -30.43 -14.26 -21.83
N LYS A 7 -30.08 -13.26 -22.65
CA LYS A 7 -29.68 -11.94 -22.17
C LYS A 7 -30.85 -11.16 -21.58
N ASP A 8 -32.05 -11.25 -22.17
CA ASP A 8 -33.23 -10.53 -21.68
C ASP A 8 -33.74 -11.11 -20.35
N VAL A 9 -33.66 -12.44 -20.16
CA VAL A 9 -34.00 -13.11 -18.90
C VAL A 9 -32.95 -12.80 -17.82
N GLU A 10 -31.66 -12.81 -18.17
CA GLU A 10 -30.59 -12.38 -17.25
C GLU A 10 -30.74 -10.90 -16.86
N HIS A 11 -31.11 -10.02 -17.80
CA HIS A 11 -31.30 -8.60 -17.54
C HIS A 11 -32.52 -8.33 -16.63
N ALA A 12 -33.66 -8.99 -16.87
CA ALA A 12 -34.84 -8.85 -16.03
C ALA A 12 -34.63 -9.40 -14.60
N ALA A 13 -33.93 -10.55 -14.48
CA ALA A 13 -33.53 -11.08 -13.17
C ALA A 13 -32.58 -10.11 -12.45
N TRP A 14 -31.67 -9.48 -13.19
CA TRP A 14 -30.71 -8.54 -12.66
C TRP A 14 -31.36 -7.26 -12.08
N THR A 15 -32.30 -6.66 -12.82
CA THR A 15 -33.01 -5.45 -12.39
C THR A 15 -33.76 -5.64 -11.07
N ASN A 16 -34.24 -6.85 -10.79
CA ASN A 16 -34.92 -7.18 -9.54
C ASN A 16 -33.96 -7.49 -8.37
N ILE A 17 -32.75 -7.96 -8.67
CA ILE A 17 -31.78 -8.38 -7.65
C ILE A 17 -30.88 -7.21 -7.22
N GLN A 18 -30.58 -6.27 -8.12
CA GLN A 18 -29.65 -5.16 -7.85
C GLN A 18 -30.02 -4.30 -6.62
N PRO A 19 -31.27 -3.80 -6.45
CA PRO A 19 -31.61 -2.98 -5.28
C PRO A 19 -31.47 -3.73 -3.95
N ARG A 20 -31.69 -5.05 -3.95
CA ARG A 20 -31.50 -5.91 -2.77
C ARG A 20 -30.03 -6.03 -2.42
N ILE A 21 -29.18 -6.24 -3.43
CA ILE A 21 -27.72 -6.31 -3.25
C ILE A 21 -27.20 -4.99 -2.67
N GLU A 22 -27.62 -3.84 -3.20
CA GLU A 22 -27.19 -2.52 -2.72
C GLU A 22 -27.58 -2.32 -1.25
N LYS A 23 -28.80 -2.72 -0.86
CA LYS A 23 -29.24 -2.71 0.54
C LYS A 23 -28.41 -3.63 1.43
N HIS A 24 -28.12 -4.86 0.98
CA HIS A 24 -27.30 -5.81 1.73
C HIS A 24 -25.84 -5.35 1.86
N MET A 25 -25.31 -4.66 0.85
CA MET A 25 -23.99 -4.06 0.91
C MET A 25 -23.88 -3.00 1.98
N GLU A 26 -24.92 -2.20 2.17
CA GLU A 26 -24.90 -1.22 3.24
C GLU A 26 -24.82 -1.91 4.60
N HIS A 27 -25.57 -3.01 4.81
CA HIS A 27 -25.46 -3.78 6.05
C HIS A 27 -24.04 -4.36 6.24
N ILE A 28 -23.39 -4.86 5.18
CA ILE A 28 -22.02 -5.39 5.23
C ILE A 28 -20.99 -4.27 5.49
N ARG A 29 -21.17 -3.08 4.91
CA ARG A 29 -20.34 -1.91 5.19
C ARG A 29 -20.45 -1.51 6.67
N GLN A 30 -21.67 -1.43 7.19
CA GLN A 30 -21.91 -1.14 8.61
C GLN A 30 -21.32 -2.22 9.53
N LEU A 31 -21.43 -3.49 9.15
CA LEU A 31 -20.81 -4.61 9.85
C LEU A 31 -19.28 -4.46 9.92
N ARG A 32 -18.64 -4.13 8.79
CA ARG A 32 -17.19 -3.87 8.71
C ARG A 32 -16.78 -2.64 9.53
N LEU A 33 -17.52 -1.54 9.44
CA LEU A 33 -17.23 -0.30 10.19
C LEU A 33 -17.34 -0.51 11.70
N ALA A 34 -18.35 -1.26 12.16
CA ALA A 34 -18.48 -1.61 13.56
C ALA A 34 -17.27 -2.43 14.05
N PHE A 35 -16.76 -3.35 13.23
CA PHE A 35 -15.55 -4.10 13.54
C PHE A 35 -14.29 -3.22 13.61
N GLU A 36 -14.13 -2.33 12.63
CA GLU A 36 -13.00 -1.39 12.54
C GLU A 36 -12.88 -0.50 13.79
N GLN A 37 -14.00 -0.09 14.37
CA GLN A 37 -14.03 0.69 15.61
C GLN A 37 -13.51 -0.07 16.85
N HIS A 38 -13.59 -1.41 16.85
CA HIS A 38 -13.14 -2.25 17.97
C HIS A 38 -11.72 -2.77 17.82
N ASP A 39 -11.10 -2.61 16.64
CA ASP A 39 -9.74 -3.08 16.34
C ASP A 39 -8.90 -1.99 15.64
N PRO A 40 -8.64 -0.85 16.32
CA PRO A 40 -7.96 0.31 15.73
C PRO A 40 -6.50 0.03 15.32
N GLY A 41 -5.93 -1.12 15.69
CA GLY A 41 -4.55 -1.50 15.39
C GLY A 41 -4.38 -2.32 14.10
N LYS A 42 -5.44 -2.74 13.40
CA LYS A 42 -5.34 -3.69 12.28
C LYS A 42 -5.81 -3.09 10.97
N ALA A 43 -4.95 -2.28 10.37
CA ALA A 43 -5.15 -1.52 9.13
C ALA A 43 -5.35 -2.35 7.83
N THR A 44 -5.87 -3.58 7.92
CA THR A 44 -6.07 -4.48 6.77
C THR A 44 -7.28 -5.36 7.04
N LEU A 45 -8.48 -4.83 6.78
CA LEU A 45 -9.72 -5.58 6.78
C LEU A 45 -10.07 -6.02 5.36
N PRO A 46 -10.74 -7.18 5.18
CA PRO A 46 -11.30 -7.55 3.89
C PRO A 46 -12.24 -6.43 3.39
N LEU A 47 -12.19 -6.16 2.09
CA LEU A 47 -13.19 -5.28 1.48
C LEU A 47 -14.58 -5.92 1.60
N PRO A 48 -15.68 -5.13 1.59
CA PRO A 48 -17.03 -5.67 1.59
C PRO A 48 -17.28 -6.74 0.51
N GLY A 49 -16.64 -6.59 -0.66
CA GLY A 49 -16.70 -7.60 -1.74
C GLY A 49 -16.04 -8.93 -1.41
N GLU A 50 -15.02 -8.96 -0.54
CA GLU A 50 -14.43 -10.21 -0.03
C GLU A 50 -15.38 -10.91 0.94
N LEU A 51 -16.04 -10.15 1.81
CA LEU A 51 -17.03 -10.68 2.75
C LEU A 51 -18.22 -11.29 2.00
N LEU A 52 -18.69 -10.64 0.92
CA LEU A 52 -19.77 -11.17 0.08
C LEU A 52 -19.49 -12.55 -0.54
N ARG A 53 -18.22 -12.99 -0.60
CA ARG A 53 -17.88 -14.33 -1.10
C ARG A 53 -18.01 -15.42 -0.07
N ARG A 54 -18.22 -15.08 1.21
CA ARG A 54 -18.43 -16.07 2.26
C ARG A 54 -19.74 -16.82 1.99
N PRO A 55 -19.73 -18.17 1.94
CA PRO A 55 -20.93 -18.96 1.63
C PRO A 55 -22.13 -18.60 2.50
N GLU A 56 -21.88 -18.24 3.76
CA GLU A 56 -22.89 -17.82 4.74
C GLU A 56 -23.58 -16.50 4.33
N ILE A 57 -22.82 -15.54 3.81
CA ILE A 57 -23.37 -14.28 3.29
C ILE A 57 -24.07 -14.52 1.95
N VAL A 58 -23.47 -15.32 1.05
CA VAL A 58 -24.09 -15.68 -0.23
C VAL A 58 -25.45 -16.32 0.01
N ALA A 59 -25.56 -17.25 0.97
CA ALA A 59 -26.81 -17.94 1.31
C ALA A 59 -27.93 -16.99 1.75
N ILE A 60 -27.60 -15.83 2.32
CA ILE A 60 -28.58 -14.78 2.65
C ILE A 60 -28.92 -13.92 1.44
N VAL A 61 -27.91 -13.51 0.67
CA VAL A 61 -28.08 -12.63 -0.49
C VAL A 61 -28.89 -13.28 -1.61
N VAL A 62 -28.76 -14.60 -1.79
CA VAL A 62 -29.45 -15.33 -2.87
C VAL A 62 -30.84 -15.84 -2.49
N GLN A 63 -31.36 -15.51 -1.31
CA GLN A 63 -32.71 -15.94 -0.91
C GLN A 63 -33.78 -15.37 -1.85
N PRO A 64 -34.90 -16.09 -2.06
CA PRO A 64 -36.03 -15.59 -2.85
C PRO A 64 -36.49 -14.20 -2.40
N SER A 65 -37.04 -13.41 -3.33
CA SER A 65 -37.50 -12.03 -3.08
C SER A 65 -38.57 -11.91 -2.00
N GLU A 66 -39.31 -12.98 -1.78
CA GLU A 66 -40.38 -13.09 -0.80
C GLU A 66 -39.83 -13.19 0.62
N VAL A 67 -38.57 -13.61 0.78
CA VAL A 67 -37.92 -13.68 2.08
C VAL A 67 -37.38 -12.30 2.44
N LYS A 68 -37.96 -11.71 3.49
CA LYS A 68 -37.49 -10.44 4.05
C LYS A 68 -36.13 -10.66 4.70
N VAL A 69 -35.08 -10.13 4.05
CA VAL A 69 -33.73 -10.04 4.61
C VAL A 69 -33.51 -8.61 5.12
N ASP A 70 -33.43 -8.47 6.44
CA ASP A 70 -33.17 -7.21 7.14
C ASP A 70 -31.73 -7.16 7.68
N ARG A 71 -31.44 -6.25 8.61
CA ARG A 71 -30.09 -6.04 9.15
C ARG A 71 -29.74 -7.15 10.13
N GLU A 72 -30.73 -7.58 10.89
CA GLU A 72 -30.68 -8.60 11.93
C GLU A 72 -30.25 -9.95 11.36
N ALA A 73 -30.56 -10.23 10.09
CA ALA A 73 -30.06 -11.39 9.36
C ALA A 73 -28.51 -11.47 9.29
N PHE A 74 -27.81 -10.34 9.40
CA PHE A 74 -26.33 -10.28 9.34
C PHE A 74 -25.68 -10.20 10.73
N ASP A 75 -26.45 -10.00 11.80
CA ASP A 75 -25.90 -9.86 13.16
C ASP A 75 -25.10 -11.09 13.63
N PRO A 76 -25.49 -12.34 13.32
CA PRO A 76 -24.68 -13.52 13.69
C PRO A 76 -23.25 -13.50 13.12
N PHE A 77 -23.00 -12.75 12.04
CA PHE A 77 -21.68 -12.68 11.43
C PHE A 77 -20.72 -11.75 12.15
N ARG A 78 -21.20 -10.87 13.03
CA ARG A 78 -20.33 -9.99 13.85
C ARG A 78 -19.29 -10.81 14.60
N GLU A 79 -19.73 -11.92 15.18
CA GLU A 79 -18.88 -12.84 15.93
C GLU A 79 -17.94 -13.66 15.03
N LEU A 80 -18.25 -13.79 13.73
CA LEU A 80 -17.43 -14.53 12.75
C LEU A 80 -16.43 -13.64 12.02
N LEU A 81 -16.60 -12.31 12.03
CA LEU A 81 -15.71 -11.37 11.34
C LEU A 81 -14.24 -11.49 11.76
N PRO A 82 -13.88 -11.65 13.05
CA PRO A 82 -12.48 -11.83 13.43
C PRO A 82 -11.86 -13.04 12.71
N ASP A 83 -12.53 -14.20 12.77
CA ASP A 83 -12.06 -15.44 12.16
C ASP A 83 -12.02 -15.35 10.63
N TRP A 84 -13.01 -14.69 10.02
CA TRP A 84 -13.04 -14.47 8.57
C TRP A 84 -11.93 -13.54 8.10
N THR A 85 -11.63 -12.49 8.88
CA THR A 85 -10.56 -11.54 8.60
C THR A 85 -9.21 -12.22 8.74
N GLN A 86 -9.02 -13.04 9.78
CA GLN A 86 -7.79 -13.80 10.00
C GLN A 86 -7.54 -14.79 8.86
N ARG A 87 -8.54 -15.61 8.49
CA ARG A 87 -8.42 -16.55 7.37
C ARG A 87 -8.13 -15.84 6.04
N TRP A 88 -8.82 -14.74 5.78
CA TRP A 88 -8.57 -13.94 4.57
C TRP A 88 -7.13 -13.40 4.54
N ARG A 89 -6.61 -12.91 5.68
CA ARG A 89 -5.21 -12.45 5.80
C ARG A 89 -4.23 -13.58 5.52
N GLU A 90 -4.43 -14.75 6.12
CA GLU A 90 -3.59 -15.93 5.90
C GLU A 90 -3.58 -16.35 4.43
N GLU A 91 -4.74 -16.32 3.76
CA GLU A 91 -4.85 -16.58 2.32
C GLU A 91 -4.08 -15.54 1.48
N CYS A 92 -4.13 -14.26 1.86
CA CYS A 92 -3.36 -13.20 1.21
C CYS A 92 -1.85 -13.39 1.42
N GLU A 93 -1.42 -13.63 2.66
CA GLU A 93 -0.03 -13.84 3.03
C GLU A 93 0.53 -15.09 2.33
N ALA A 94 -0.21 -16.19 2.27
CA ALA A 94 0.19 -17.39 1.54
C ALA A 94 0.48 -17.11 0.05
N GLN A 95 -0.34 -16.28 -0.61
CA GLN A 95 -0.08 -15.87 -1.99
C GLN A 95 1.18 -14.99 -2.11
N LEU A 96 1.42 -14.10 -1.14
CA LEU A 96 2.61 -13.25 -1.12
C LEU A 96 3.88 -14.07 -0.85
N HIS A 97 3.84 -15.01 0.08
CA HIS A 97 4.91 -15.99 0.31
C HIS A 97 5.24 -16.75 -0.97
N ALA A 98 4.23 -17.23 -1.69
CA ALA A 98 4.44 -17.94 -2.95
C ALA A 98 5.15 -17.06 -4.01
N ILE A 99 4.84 -15.77 -4.07
CA ILE A 99 5.55 -14.83 -4.96
C ILE A 99 7.00 -14.66 -4.55
N VAL A 100 7.27 -14.45 -3.25
CA VAL A 100 8.63 -14.25 -2.75
C VAL A 100 9.46 -15.52 -2.98
N LEU A 101 8.99 -16.67 -2.52
CA LEU A 101 9.70 -17.95 -2.65
C LEU A 101 9.85 -18.41 -4.11
N GLY A 102 8.92 -18.03 -4.99
CA GLY A 102 8.98 -18.31 -6.42
C GLY A 102 9.89 -17.37 -7.21
N SER A 103 10.38 -16.28 -6.62
CA SER A 103 11.18 -15.28 -7.31
C SER A 103 12.65 -15.68 -7.43
N LEU A 104 13.34 -15.22 -8.48
CA LEU A 104 14.77 -15.54 -8.70
C LEU A 104 15.67 -14.97 -7.60
N GLU A 105 15.22 -13.90 -6.95
CA GLU A 105 15.93 -13.19 -5.90
C GLU A 105 16.02 -14.02 -4.61
N TYR A 106 14.98 -14.80 -4.29
CA TYR A 106 14.87 -15.54 -3.02
C TYR A 106 14.92 -17.06 -3.18
N LYS A 107 14.54 -17.59 -4.34
CA LYS A 107 14.52 -19.02 -4.60
C LYS A 107 15.86 -19.67 -4.24
N ASP A 108 15.80 -20.67 -3.36
CA ASP A 108 16.91 -21.46 -2.84
C ASP A 108 18.00 -20.66 -2.08
N LYS A 109 17.74 -19.39 -1.75
CA LYS A 109 18.68 -18.49 -1.05
C LYS A 109 18.28 -18.18 0.37
N LEU A 110 17.01 -18.38 0.73
CA LEU A 110 16.50 -18.16 2.08
C LEU A 110 16.76 -19.36 2.99
N SER A 111 17.16 -19.06 4.23
CA SER A 111 17.21 -20.05 5.29
C SER A 111 15.79 -20.53 5.63
N ALA A 112 15.63 -21.81 5.96
CA ALA A 112 14.34 -22.41 6.33
C ALA A 112 13.68 -21.74 7.55
N ASN A 113 14.46 -21.05 8.39
CA ASN A 113 13.98 -20.41 9.62
C ASN A 113 13.63 -18.92 9.44
N VAL A 114 13.76 -18.37 8.24
CA VAL A 114 13.47 -16.96 7.96
C VAL A 114 12.08 -16.87 7.35
N ASP A 115 11.17 -16.16 8.00
CA ASP A 115 9.91 -15.74 7.37
C ASP A 115 10.24 -14.77 6.22
N PRO A 116 9.98 -15.13 4.95
CA PRO A 116 10.27 -14.25 3.84
C PRO A 116 9.58 -12.88 3.97
N LEU A 117 8.33 -12.81 4.44
CA LEU A 117 7.59 -11.54 4.52
C LEU A 117 8.08 -10.63 5.65
N SER A 118 8.83 -11.15 6.62
CA SER A 118 9.47 -10.35 7.67
C SER A 118 10.68 -9.54 7.16
N LEU A 119 11.30 -9.94 6.04
CA LEU A 119 12.53 -9.28 5.56
C LEU A 119 12.27 -7.85 5.08
N ALA A 120 13.17 -6.93 5.46
CA ALA A 120 13.12 -5.53 5.00
C ALA A 120 13.32 -5.38 3.50
N SER A 121 13.93 -6.38 2.86
CA SER A 121 14.16 -6.41 1.42
C SER A 121 12.94 -6.85 0.61
N VAL A 122 11.88 -7.37 1.24
CA VAL A 122 10.63 -7.70 0.53
C VAL A 122 9.86 -6.43 0.24
N ALA A 123 10.05 -5.94 -0.97
CA ALA A 123 9.25 -4.89 -1.57
C ALA A 123 8.75 -5.37 -2.94
N PHE A 124 7.45 -5.21 -3.19
CA PHE A 124 6.83 -5.71 -4.40
C PHE A 124 6.80 -4.65 -5.50
N ASP A 125 6.81 -5.09 -6.75
CA ASP A 125 6.43 -4.27 -7.90
C ASP A 125 4.97 -4.58 -8.25
N CYS A 126 4.15 -3.55 -8.46
CA CYS A 126 2.81 -3.72 -9.01
C CYS A 126 2.80 -3.45 -10.53
N LYS A 127 2.43 -4.46 -11.32
CA LYS A 127 2.33 -4.37 -12.79
C LYS A 127 1.35 -3.29 -13.23
N SER A 128 0.28 -3.08 -12.47
CA SER A 128 -0.72 -2.06 -12.77
C SER A 128 -0.20 -0.65 -12.49
N CYS A 129 0.44 -0.42 -11.34
CA CYS A 129 1.01 0.90 -11.03
C CYS A 129 2.14 1.27 -11.98
N GLN A 130 2.96 0.30 -12.41
CA GLN A 130 4.03 0.55 -13.38
C GLN A 130 3.53 1.04 -14.75
N SER A 131 2.27 0.74 -15.13
CA SER A 131 1.72 1.18 -16.41
C SER A 131 1.14 2.60 -16.40
N TYR A 132 0.92 3.18 -15.22
CA TYR A 132 0.33 4.51 -15.09
C TYR A 132 1.37 5.49 -14.59
N ALA A 133 1.96 6.25 -15.52
CA ALA A 133 2.97 7.25 -15.20
C ALA A 133 2.49 8.40 -14.30
N GLU A 134 1.17 8.50 -14.10
CA GLU A 134 0.49 9.63 -13.47
C GLU A 134 -0.18 9.28 -12.13
N ASN A 135 -0.06 8.05 -11.62
CA ASN A 135 -0.81 7.64 -10.43
C ASN A 135 0.02 7.75 -9.14
N ASP A 136 -0.57 8.36 -8.11
CA ASP A 136 -0.05 8.52 -6.73
C ASP A 136 0.28 7.20 -6.00
N ASN A 137 0.04 6.04 -6.61
CA ASN A 137 0.37 4.71 -6.07
C ASN A 137 1.82 4.29 -6.39
N LEU A 138 2.75 5.24 -6.34
CA LEU A 138 4.18 4.98 -6.57
C LEU A 138 4.89 4.43 -5.33
N LEU A 139 4.22 4.47 -4.18
CA LEU A 139 4.73 3.90 -2.94
C LEU A 139 4.98 2.40 -3.11
N PRO A 140 6.17 1.86 -2.74
CA PRO A 140 6.39 0.43 -2.72
C PRO A 140 5.33 -0.25 -1.84
N PRO A 141 4.58 -1.23 -2.39
CA PRO A 141 3.77 -2.13 -1.58
C PRO A 141 4.71 -2.92 -0.65
N LEU A 142 4.77 -2.50 0.61
CA LEU A 142 5.51 -3.17 1.68
C LEU A 142 4.55 -3.96 2.59
N PRO A 143 4.94 -5.15 3.09
CA PRO A 143 4.18 -5.80 4.15
C PRO A 143 4.11 -4.99 5.44
N PRO A 144 3.04 -5.14 6.25
CA PRO A 144 1.77 -5.81 5.93
C PRO A 144 0.81 -4.94 5.10
N HIS A 145 1.16 -3.67 4.84
CA HIS A 145 0.27 -2.69 4.22
C HIS A 145 -0.08 -3.01 2.77
N MET A 146 0.74 -3.80 2.06
CA MET A 146 0.48 -4.13 0.66
C MET A 146 -0.85 -4.83 0.42
N ILE A 147 -1.41 -5.52 1.43
CA ILE A 147 -2.70 -6.21 1.28
C ILE A 147 -3.83 -5.22 0.95
N ALA A 148 -3.73 -3.97 1.40
CA ALA A 148 -4.69 -2.91 1.11
C ALA A 148 -4.47 -2.23 -0.26
N HIS A 149 -3.46 -2.63 -1.03
CA HIS A 149 -3.11 -1.98 -2.28
C HIS A 149 -4.24 -2.16 -3.33
N GLY A 150 -4.81 -1.05 -3.83
CA GLY A 150 -6.04 -1.07 -4.63
C GLY A 150 -5.98 -1.90 -5.92
N CYS A 151 -4.79 -2.06 -6.53
CA CYS A 151 -4.65 -2.93 -7.71
C CYS A 151 -4.78 -4.43 -7.40
N LEU A 152 -4.74 -4.84 -6.13
CA LEU A 152 -4.96 -6.24 -5.74
C LEU A 152 -6.44 -6.58 -5.74
N THR A 153 -7.31 -5.59 -5.62
CA THR A 153 -8.77 -5.70 -5.71
C THR A 153 -9.28 -5.03 -6.98
N GLY A 154 -8.43 -4.96 -8.02
CA GLY A 154 -8.53 -4.03 -9.14
C GLY A 154 -9.89 -3.97 -9.85
N PRO A 155 -10.11 -2.92 -10.65
CA PRO A 155 -11.39 -2.64 -11.27
C PRO A 155 -11.90 -3.82 -12.11
N CYS A 156 -13.13 -4.23 -11.85
CA CYS A 156 -13.87 -5.16 -12.68
C CYS A 156 -15.04 -4.45 -13.34
N SER A 157 -15.07 -4.47 -14.67
CA SER A 157 -16.33 -4.22 -15.36
C SER A 157 -17.30 -5.33 -15.00
N MET A 158 -18.52 -4.99 -14.55
CA MET A 158 -19.58 -5.97 -14.26
C MET A 158 -19.86 -6.90 -15.45
N TRP A 159 -19.51 -6.47 -16.67
CA TRP A 159 -19.67 -7.22 -17.90
C TRP A 159 -18.59 -8.29 -18.14
N ASN A 160 -17.47 -8.22 -17.40
CA ASN A 160 -16.34 -9.13 -17.54
C ASN A 160 -16.35 -10.28 -16.51
N GLY A 161 -17.22 -10.22 -15.50
CA GLY A 161 -17.39 -11.30 -14.53
C GLY A 161 -17.97 -12.54 -15.20
N LYS A 162 -17.23 -13.64 -15.21
CA LYS A 162 -17.71 -14.94 -15.72
C LYS A 162 -18.62 -15.65 -14.71
N ASP A 163 -18.39 -15.38 -13.44
CA ASP A 163 -19.16 -15.93 -12.32
C ASP A 163 -20.34 -14.99 -11.97
N PRO A 164 -21.59 -15.50 -11.91
CA PRO A 164 -22.73 -14.71 -11.46
C PRO A 164 -22.53 -14.03 -10.10
N VAL A 165 -21.85 -14.70 -9.15
CA VAL A 165 -21.58 -14.12 -7.83
C VAL A 165 -20.55 -12.98 -7.93
N GLU A 166 -19.49 -13.15 -8.72
CA GLU A 166 -18.56 -12.06 -9.03
C GLU A 166 -19.26 -10.86 -9.68
N ARG A 167 -20.20 -11.07 -10.61
CA ARG A 167 -20.98 -9.97 -11.21
C ARG A 167 -21.81 -9.24 -10.16
N VAL A 168 -22.50 -10.00 -9.30
CA VAL A 168 -23.24 -9.48 -8.14
C VAL A 168 -22.33 -8.61 -7.28
N ILE A 169 -21.16 -9.11 -6.87
CA ILE A 169 -20.19 -8.39 -6.04
C ILE A 169 -19.69 -7.12 -6.73
N CYS A 170 -19.37 -7.20 -8.03
CA CYS A 170 -18.90 -6.05 -8.79
C CYS A 170 -19.96 -4.95 -8.84
N ALA A 171 -21.23 -5.32 -9.02
CA ALA A 171 -22.33 -4.37 -9.01
C ALA A 171 -22.62 -3.79 -7.63
N ALA A 172 -22.53 -4.63 -6.61
CA ALA A 172 -22.69 -4.27 -5.21
C ALA A 172 -21.66 -3.21 -4.76
N THR A 173 -20.48 -3.27 -5.37
CA THR A 173 -19.30 -2.47 -5.00
C THR A 173 -19.07 -1.27 -5.93
N LEU A 174 -20.02 -0.96 -6.81
CA LEU A 174 -19.93 0.21 -7.70
C LEU A 174 -19.76 1.50 -6.90
N TYR A 175 -18.87 2.36 -7.40
CA TYR A 175 -18.76 3.76 -6.97
C TYR A 175 -20.07 4.52 -7.26
N PRO A 176 -20.30 5.70 -6.64
CA PRO A 176 -21.53 6.46 -6.80
C PRO A 176 -21.92 6.66 -8.28
N PRO A 177 -23.23 6.70 -8.58
CA PRO A 177 -23.72 6.87 -9.94
C PRO A 177 -23.12 8.12 -10.60
N GLY A 178 -22.33 7.93 -11.66
CA GLY A 178 -21.72 9.02 -12.44
C GLY A 178 -20.24 8.83 -12.78
N VAL A 179 -19.53 7.97 -12.04
CA VAL A 179 -18.18 7.52 -12.38
C VAL A 179 -18.30 6.10 -12.95
N THR A 180 -17.45 5.75 -13.92
CA THR A 180 -17.48 4.49 -14.67
C THR A 180 -17.93 3.27 -13.85
N ILE A 181 -18.77 2.41 -14.46
CA ILE A 181 -19.35 1.20 -13.83
C ILE A 181 -18.24 0.17 -13.53
N VAL A 182 -17.56 0.39 -12.42
CA VAL A 182 -16.37 -0.34 -12.03
C VAL A 182 -16.59 -0.89 -10.62
N GLY A 183 -16.76 -2.20 -10.53
CA GLY A 183 -16.73 -2.94 -9.27
C GLY A 183 -15.30 -3.34 -8.91
N TYR A 184 -15.14 -4.05 -7.80
CA TYR A 184 -13.84 -4.56 -7.36
C TYR A 184 -13.75 -6.07 -7.55
N ARG A 185 -12.60 -6.54 -8.07
CA ARG A 185 -12.28 -7.97 -8.17
C ARG A 185 -11.94 -8.56 -6.80
N SER A 186 -11.89 -9.88 -6.76
CA SER A 186 -11.28 -10.57 -5.62
C SER A 186 -9.85 -10.14 -5.45
N TRP A 187 -9.46 -10.01 -4.18
CA TRP A 187 -8.08 -9.81 -3.81
C TRP A 187 -7.23 -10.89 -4.49
N SER A 188 -6.19 -10.45 -5.19
CA SER A 188 -5.27 -11.36 -5.85
C SER A 188 -3.88 -10.74 -5.95
N ALA A 189 -2.87 -11.53 -5.60
CA ALA A 189 -1.48 -11.11 -5.71
C ALA A 189 -0.92 -11.16 -7.16
N LYS A 190 -1.73 -11.53 -8.17
CA LYS A 190 -1.27 -11.71 -9.58
C LYS A 190 -0.61 -10.48 -10.20
N SER A 191 -1.00 -9.30 -9.74
CA SER A 191 -0.43 -8.02 -10.17
C SER A 191 0.93 -7.73 -9.54
N LEU A 192 1.35 -8.47 -8.52
CA LEU A 192 2.62 -8.29 -7.82
C LEU A 192 3.72 -9.17 -8.40
N ARG A 193 4.96 -8.74 -8.19
CA ARG A 193 6.20 -9.50 -8.42
C ARG A 193 7.33 -8.95 -7.54
N ILE A 194 8.41 -9.70 -7.38
CA ILE A 194 9.68 -9.14 -6.90
C ILE A 194 10.40 -8.49 -8.09
N GLY A 195 10.95 -7.29 -7.89
CA GLY A 195 11.53 -6.52 -8.99
C GLY A 195 12.35 -5.32 -8.56
N VAL A 196 12.06 -4.14 -9.13
CA VAL A 196 12.83 -2.90 -8.93
C VAL A 196 12.85 -2.50 -7.46
N TRP A 197 11.69 -2.54 -6.80
CA TRP A 197 11.57 -2.12 -5.40
C TRP A 197 12.40 -2.97 -4.45
N HIS A 198 12.47 -4.28 -4.68
CA HIS A 198 13.35 -5.16 -3.92
C HIS A 198 14.83 -4.78 -4.04
N ARG A 199 15.30 -4.44 -5.25
CA ARG A 199 16.71 -4.03 -5.44
C ARG A 199 17.03 -2.75 -4.68
N ARG A 200 16.12 -1.78 -4.70
CA ARG A 200 16.21 -0.53 -3.93
C ARG A 200 16.25 -0.79 -2.43
N ALA A 201 15.36 -1.65 -1.93
CA ALA A 201 15.39 -2.08 -0.54
C ALA A 201 16.73 -2.71 -0.16
N CYS A 202 17.29 -3.56 -1.04
CA CYS A 202 18.61 -4.13 -0.81
C CYS A 202 19.73 -3.07 -0.78
N GLU A 203 19.67 -2.02 -1.59
CA GLU A 203 20.64 -0.91 -1.58
C GLU A 203 20.60 -0.16 -0.24
N VAL A 204 19.41 0.20 0.23
CA VAL A 204 19.20 0.87 1.53
C VAL A 204 19.71 0.00 2.69
N ILE A 205 19.39 -1.30 2.69
CA ILE A 205 19.84 -2.23 3.74
C ILE A 205 21.38 -2.41 3.71
N ARG A 206 21.98 -2.48 2.52
CA ARG A 206 23.45 -2.58 2.40
C ARG A 206 24.16 -1.31 2.85
N ALA A 207 23.54 -0.13 2.67
CA ALA A 207 24.12 1.13 3.10
C ALA A 207 24.39 1.18 4.62
N VAL A 208 23.58 0.47 5.42
CA VAL A 208 23.79 0.33 6.88
C VAL A 208 24.62 -0.90 7.26
N GLY A 209 25.29 -1.53 6.29
CA GLY A 209 26.15 -2.71 6.51
C GLY A 209 25.39 -4.00 6.87
N LYS A 210 24.08 -4.04 6.63
CA LYS A 210 23.22 -5.21 6.91
C LYS A 210 23.07 -6.11 5.68
N ASN A 211 22.69 -7.37 5.89
CA ASN A 211 22.47 -8.33 4.81
C ASN A 211 20.99 -8.40 4.42
N PRO A 212 20.61 -8.00 3.19
CA PRO A 212 19.21 -7.99 2.74
C PRO A 212 18.50 -9.35 2.82
N MET A 213 19.22 -10.47 2.81
CA MET A 213 18.60 -11.81 2.83
C MET A 213 18.24 -12.31 4.23
N THR A 214 18.60 -11.55 5.27
CA THR A 214 18.40 -11.95 6.69
C THR A 214 17.87 -10.82 7.55
N THR A 215 18.00 -9.57 7.11
CA THR A 215 17.60 -8.41 7.89
C THR A 215 16.10 -8.20 7.78
N THR A 216 15.44 -8.24 8.93
CA THR A 216 13.99 -8.04 9.10
C THR A 216 13.62 -6.55 9.08
N ARG A 217 12.34 -6.26 8.86
CA ARG A 217 11.80 -4.90 8.95
C ARG A 217 11.95 -4.36 10.36
N GLU A 218 11.64 -5.18 11.36
CA GLU A 218 11.76 -4.85 12.78
C GLU A 218 13.21 -4.50 13.16
N GLU A 219 14.20 -5.22 12.62
CA GLU A 219 15.61 -4.87 12.81
C GLU A 219 15.97 -3.53 12.18
N MET A 220 15.49 -3.24 10.96
CA MET A 220 15.74 -1.95 10.30
C MET A 220 15.02 -0.80 11.02
N ASP A 221 13.82 -1.03 11.53
CA ASP A 221 13.04 -0.05 12.31
C ASP A 221 13.70 0.26 13.65
N ALA A 222 14.34 -0.74 14.27
CA ALA A 222 15.12 -0.59 15.49
C ALA A 222 16.46 0.13 15.27
N LEU A 223 16.94 0.26 14.02
CA LEU A 223 18.15 1.02 13.75
C LEU A 223 17.91 2.51 13.98
N GLU A 224 18.71 3.09 14.87
CA GLU A 224 18.73 4.53 15.10
C GLU A 224 19.65 5.22 14.10
N VAL A 225 19.41 4.96 12.81
CA VAL A 225 20.16 5.55 11.70
C VAL A 225 19.25 6.44 10.86
N ARG A 226 19.86 7.36 10.12
CA ARG A 226 19.16 8.18 9.14
C ARG A 226 19.87 8.14 7.81
N PHE A 227 19.08 8.28 6.75
CA PHE A 227 19.53 8.25 5.38
C PHE A 227 19.43 9.64 4.80
N TRP A 228 20.34 9.98 3.91
CA TRP A 228 20.20 11.11 3.01
C TRP A 228 20.70 10.70 1.63
N CYS A 229 20.14 11.32 0.59
CA CYS A 229 20.49 11.02 -0.79
C CYS A 229 21.64 11.89 -1.25
N LYS A 230 22.80 11.26 -1.52
CA LYS A 230 23.99 11.94 -2.02
C LYS A 230 23.78 12.53 -3.42
N THR A 231 23.04 11.82 -4.26
CA THR A 231 22.72 12.27 -5.62
C THR A 231 21.98 13.61 -5.59
N CYS A 232 20.97 13.75 -4.72
CA CYS A 232 20.27 15.04 -4.55
C CYS A 232 21.17 16.17 -4.05
N LEU A 233 22.18 15.86 -3.23
CA LEU A 233 23.15 16.87 -2.78
C LEU A 233 24.06 17.32 -3.91
N GLU A 234 24.57 16.37 -4.71
CA GLU A 234 25.52 16.66 -5.79
C GLU A 234 24.85 17.39 -6.97
N ASP A 235 23.58 17.09 -7.25
CA ASP A 235 22.83 17.70 -8.35
C ASP A 235 22.49 19.19 -8.12
N GLY A 236 22.85 19.75 -6.95
CA GLY A 236 22.74 21.18 -6.69
C GLY A 236 21.29 21.70 -6.70
N TYR A 237 20.32 20.81 -6.41
CA TYR A 237 19.02 21.28 -5.93
C TYR A 237 19.30 22.25 -4.78
N GLU A 238 18.75 23.46 -4.86
CA GLU A 238 19.07 24.61 -4.01
C GLU A 238 19.37 24.17 -2.57
N GLU A 239 20.43 24.74 -1.96
CA GLU A 239 21.11 24.34 -0.71
C GLU A 239 20.20 24.07 0.52
N GLU A 240 18.90 24.27 0.39
CA GLU A 240 17.86 24.23 1.41
C GLU A 240 17.03 22.93 1.44
N GLN A 241 17.42 21.81 0.80
CA GLN A 241 16.59 20.58 0.84
C GLN A 241 17.36 19.29 1.15
N TRP A 242 18.03 19.24 2.30
CA TRP A 242 18.62 17.99 2.80
C TRP A 242 17.53 17.10 3.39
N GLN A 243 17.01 16.14 2.63
CA GLN A 243 16.04 15.20 3.19
C GLN A 243 16.76 14.13 4.03
N VAL A 244 16.61 14.23 5.35
CA VAL A 244 17.06 13.22 6.32
C VAL A 244 15.88 12.29 6.62
N MET A 245 16.06 11.01 6.33
CA MET A 245 14.97 10.05 6.18
C MET A 245 15.18 8.80 7.04
N LYS A 246 14.10 8.11 7.43
CA LYS A 246 14.19 6.72 7.89
C LYS A 246 14.38 5.80 6.67
N TRP A 247 14.66 4.52 6.91
CA TRP A 247 14.97 3.60 5.82
C TRP A 247 13.79 3.40 4.85
N TRP A 248 12.54 3.40 5.36
CA TRP A 248 11.36 3.31 4.50
C TRP A 248 11.12 4.61 3.72
N ASP A 249 11.41 5.76 4.33
CA ASP A 249 11.32 7.07 3.66
C ASP A 249 12.35 7.18 2.54
N ALA A 250 13.53 6.58 2.71
CA ALA A 250 14.52 6.45 1.65
C ALA A 250 13.98 5.64 0.45
N LEU A 251 13.15 4.61 0.69
CA LEU A 251 12.46 3.92 -0.40
C LEU A 251 11.47 4.82 -1.12
N TYR A 252 10.68 5.61 -0.38
CA TYR A 252 9.77 6.58 -0.97
C TYR A 252 10.51 7.63 -1.80
N HIS A 253 11.69 8.05 -1.37
CA HIS A 253 12.48 9.03 -2.11
C HIS A 253 12.98 8.52 -3.47
N TYR A 254 13.10 7.21 -3.71
CA TYR A 254 13.32 6.71 -5.08
C TYR A 254 12.17 7.07 -6.04
N VAL A 255 10.93 7.24 -5.54
CA VAL A 255 9.82 7.70 -6.37
C VAL A 255 10.11 9.09 -6.93
N TYR A 256 10.66 9.97 -6.11
CA TYR A 256 11.04 11.31 -6.53
C TYR A 256 12.09 11.25 -7.65
N HIS A 257 13.12 10.41 -7.48
CA HIS A 257 14.09 10.17 -8.56
C HIS A 257 13.46 9.61 -9.83
N ASP A 258 12.49 8.70 -9.72
CA ASP A 258 11.82 8.15 -10.91
C ASP A 258 10.99 9.20 -11.65
N LEU A 259 10.25 10.02 -10.91
CA LEU A 259 9.41 11.09 -11.45
C LEU A 259 10.25 12.18 -12.11
N VAL A 260 11.25 12.70 -11.40
CA VAL A 260 12.09 13.80 -11.87
C VAL A 260 12.90 13.39 -13.10
N ASN A 261 13.28 12.11 -13.21
CA ASN A 261 14.04 11.61 -14.36
C ASN A 261 13.18 11.16 -15.55
N ASP A 262 11.86 11.37 -15.53
CA ASP A 262 10.91 10.92 -16.59
C ASP A 262 11.01 9.39 -16.84
N LEU A 263 11.44 8.63 -15.81
CA LEU A 263 11.62 7.17 -15.85
C LEU A 263 10.28 6.41 -15.68
N VAL A 264 9.18 7.13 -15.48
CA VAL A 264 7.84 6.55 -15.27
C VAL A 264 7.16 6.16 -16.59
N LYS A 265 7.75 6.50 -17.75
CA LYS A 265 7.41 5.80 -19.00
C LYS A 265 7.97 4.38 -18.93
N PRO A 266 7.32 3.34 -19.49
CA PRO A 266 7.90 2.00 -19.53
C PRO A 266 9.17 2.04 -20.39
N VAL A 267 10.30 2.30 -19.74
CA VAL A 267 11.58 2.39 -20.41
C VAL A 267 12.10 0.97 -20.59
N ASP A 268 12.45 0.62 -21.82
CA ASP A 268 13.29 -0.54 -22.07
C ASP A 268 14.66 -0.27 -21.42
N TYR A 269 14.86 -0.79 -20.21
CA TYR A 269 16.10 -0.65 -19.44
C TYR A 269 17.33 -1.12 -20.23
N ALA A 270 17.16 -2.03 -21.20
CA ALA A 270 18.25 -2.44 -22.08
C ALA A 270 18.66 -1.33 -23.06
N ALA A 271 17.71 -0.52 -23.51
CA ALA A 271 17.88 0.52 -24.52
C ALA A 271 18.34 1.89 -23.98
N LEU A 272 18.32 2.12 -22.67
CA LEU A 272 18.80 3.39 -22.10
C LEU A 272 20.30 3.62 -22.39
N PRO A 273 20.73 4.85 -22.74
CA PRO A 273 22.15 5.22 -22.76
C PRO A 273 22.79 4.94 -21.40
N ALA A 274 24.03 4.46 -21.38
CA ALA A 274 24.75 4.17 -20.13
C ALA A 274 24.78 5.37 -19.15
N SER A 275 24.76 6.60 -19.68
CA SER A 275 24.69 7.84 -18.90
C SER A 275 23.35 8.11 -18.21
N ARG A 276 22.23 7.56 -18.73
CA ARG A 276 20.91 7.63 -18.09
C ARG A 276 20.53 6.34 -17.36
N LYS A 277 21.33 5.29 -17.51
CA LYS A 277 20.94 3.97 -17.01
C LYS A 277 20.72 3.98 -15.51
N LEU A 278 21.42 4.81 -14.74
CA LEU A 278 21.38 4.72 -13.29
C LEU A 278 21.82 6.04 -12.63
N MET A 279 20.92 7.02 -12.51
CA MET A 279 20.95 7.83 -11.29
C MET A 279 20.38 6.97 -10.17
N HIS A 280 21.18 6.02 -9.69
CA HIS A 280 20.87 5.35 -8.44
C HIS A 280 20.89 6.41 -7.35
N ALA A 281 19.87 6.41 -6.48
CA ALA A 281 19.99 7.13 -5.23
C ALA A 281 21.17 6.51 -4.46
N HIS A 282 22.22 7.30 -4.27
CA HIS A 282 23.35 6.89 -3.45
C HIS A 282 23.06 7.27 -2.01
N TRP A 283 22.93 6.25 -1.16
CA TRP A 283 22.60 6.43 0.25
C TRP A 283 23.85 6.55 1.10
N GLU A 284 23.93 7.62 1.87
CA GLU A 284 24.86 7.73 2.98
C GLU A 284 24.11 7.63 4.32
N VAL A 285 24.77 7.01 5.30
CA VAL A 285 24.18 6.69 6.59
C VAL A 285 24.72 7.61 7.67
N MET A 286 23.82 8.36 8.29
CA MET A 286 24.10 9.14 9.49
C MET A 286 23.89 8.24 10.71
N SER A 287 24.91 8.13 11.57
CA SER A 287 24.88 7.34 12.80
C SER A 287 25.62 8.05 13.94
N GLY A 288 25.53 7.51 15.16
CA GLY A 288 26.34 7.95 16.31
C GLY A 288 26.00 9.34 16.85
N GLU A 289 27.02 10.18 17.05
CA GLU A 289 26.89 11.50 17.69
C GLU A 289 25.98 12.45 16.93
N ILE A 290 25.90 12.34 15.60
CA ILE A 290 25.03 13.19 14.79
C ILE A 290 23.55 12.83 15.03
N VAL A 291 23.22 11.54 15.06
CA VAL A 291 21.87 11.09 15.42
C VAL A 291 21.55 11.42 16.88
N SER A 292 22.53 11.33 17.76
CA SER A 292 22.40 11.72 19.17
C SER A 292 22.18 13.22 19.33
N SER A 293 22.82 14.04 18.49
CA SER A 293 22.62 15.49 18.43
C SER A 293 21.24 15.83 17.89
N ILE A 294 20.77 15.14 16.86
CA ILE A 294 19.38 15.24 16.37
C ILE A 294 18.40 14.90 17.51
N LYS A 295 18.63 13.81 18.26
CA LYS A 295 17.80 13.45 19.43
C LYS A 295 17.88 14.46 20.57
N ALA A 296 19.06 15.01 20.84
CA ALA A 296 19.25 16.02 21.86
C ALA A 296 18.49 17.30 21.49
N ILE A 297 18.61 17.74 20.24
CA ILE A 297 17.83 18.85 19.65
C ILE A 297 16.33 18.56 19.77
N LYS A 298 15.86 17.34 19.50
CA LYS A 298 14.44 16.94 19.73
C LYS A 298 14.01 17.06 21.19
N SER A 299 14.82 16.58 22.13
CA SER A 299 14.51 16.67 23.58
C SER A 299 14.54 18.11 24.11
N LEU A 300 15.25 19.00 23.42
CA LEU A 300 15.34 20.42 23.73
C LEU A 300 14.22 21.22 23.04
N ALA A 301 13.82 20.81 21.84
CA ALA A 301 12.71 21.39 21.09
C ALA A 301 11.34 21.10 21.75
N SER A 302 11.20 19.99 22.47
CA SER A 302 10.02 19.71 23.31
C SER A 302 9.92 20.60 24.56
N LYS A 303 10.93 21.43 24.84
CA LYS A 303 10.89 22.46 25.89
C LYS A 303 10.54 23.82 25.25
N VAL A 304 9.50 24.44 25.80
CA VAL A 304 8.72 25.62 25.34
C VAL A 304 9.53 26.89 24.93
N TYR A 305 10.85 26.91 25.07
CA TYR A 305 11.68 28.10 24.80
C TYR A 305 12.50 28.09 23.50
N PHE A 306 12.46 27.02 22.69
CA PHE A 306 13.30 26.92 21.48
C PHE A 306 12.76 27.70 20.26
N ASN A 307 11.53 28.21 20.33
CA ASN A 307 10.69 28.49 19.14
C ASN A 307 10.84 29.90 18.52
N ARG A 308 11.79 30.74 18.98
CA ARG A 308 11.91 32.13 18.50
C ARG A 308 13.27 32.57 17.97
N SER A 309 14.38 32.08 18.52
CA SER A 309 15.72 32.52 18.08
C SER A 309 16.23 31.75 16.85
N PHE A 310 15.74 30.54 16.60
CA PHE A 310 16.14 29.73 15.44
C PHE A 310 15.37 30.08 14.17
N LYS A 311 14.15 30.64 14.29
CA LYS A 311 13.32 31.09 13.16
C LYS A 311 13.92 32.24 12.35
N THR A 312 14.93 32.92 12.90
CA THR A 312 15.57 34.08 12.28
C THR A 312 17.05 33.83 11.99
N HIS A 313 17.54 32.59 12.12
CA HIS A 313 18.92 32.28 11.80
C HIS A 313 19.06 32.14 10.27
N PRO A 314 19.93 32.92 9.61
CA PRO A 314 20.09 32.90 8.16
C PRO A 314 20.64 31.58 7.59
N ASP A 315 21.05 30.65 8.46
CA ASP A 315 21.58 29.33 8.11
C ASP A 315 20.61 28.18 8.45
N ALA A 316 19.34 28.49 8.77
CA ALA A 316 18.36 27.47 9.09
C ALA A 316 17.96 26.70 7.82
N ILE A 317 18.31 25.41 7.77
CA ILE A 317 17.94 24.50 6.67
C ILE A 317 16.43 24.27 6.75
N TRP A 318 15.74 24.48 5.63
CA TRP A 318 14.30 24.22 5.48
C TRP A 318 14.10 22.78 5.02
N TYR A 319 12.96 22.18 5.34
CA TYR A 319 12.69 20.80 4.94
C TYR A 319 11.35 20.77 4.20
N PHE A 320 11.20 19.77 3.34
CA PHE A 320 9.97 19.49 2.60
C PHE A 320 9.49 18.08 2.98
N CYS A 321 8.25 17.96 3.44
CA CYS A 321 7.66 16.67 3.79
C CYS A 321 6.92 16.09 2.58
N SER A 322 7.43 14.97 2.08
CA SER A 322 6.86 14.25 0.94
C SER A 322 5.52 13.58 1.23
N HIS A 323 5.18 13.36 2.51
CA HIS A 323 3.92 12.72 2.92
C HIS A 323 2.69 13.61 2.65
N CYS A 324 2.83 14.93 2.67
CA CYS A 324 1.72 15.88 2.74
C CYS A 324 1.82 17.11 1.84
N HIS A 325 2.94 17.27 1.13
CA HIS A 325 3.25 18.44 0.31
C HIS A 325 3.22 19.79 1.04
N VAL A 326 3.36 19.81 2.37
CA VAL A 326 3.61 21.05 3.12
C VAL A 326 5.08 21.42 2.96
N GLY A 327 5.34 22.58 2.35
CA GLY A 327 6.68 23.15 2.20
C GLY A 327 6.94 24.30 3.17
N TRP A 328 8.23 24.60 3.37
CA TRP A 328 8.75 25.73 4.17
C TRP A 328 8.65 25.56 5.69
N GLU A 329 8.78 24.33 6.15
CA GLU A 329 8.80 24.02 7.56
C GLU A 329 10.24 23.70 8.01
N ASN A 330 10.66 24.25 9.15
CA ASN A 330 11.98 23.94 9.69
C ASN A 330 11.99 22.50 10.25
N CYS A 331 13.17 21.97 10.58
CA CYS A 331 13.38 20.63 11.15
C CYS A 331 12.32 20.14 12.15
N LEU A 332 11.76 21.05 12.97
CA LEU A 332 10.86 20.72 14.06
C LEU A 332 9.40 20.61 13.60
N ASP A 333 8.98 21.47 12.68
CA ASP A 333 7.60 21.54 12.19
C ASP A 333 7.27 20.32 11.30
N ILE A 334 8.25 19.84 10.51
CA ILE A 334 8.11 18.60 9.73
C ILE A 334 7.98 17.33 10.57
N GLU A 335 8.55 17.31 11.76
CA GLU A 335 8.43 16.14 12.62
C GLU A 335 7.07 16.12 13.35
N GLU A 336 6.57 17.25 13.84
CA GLU A 336 5.19 17.33 14.34
C GLU A 336 4.19 16.92 13.24
N HIS A 337 4.45 17.34 12.00
CA HIS A 337 3.69 16.92 10.84
C HIS A 337 3.71 15.39 10.60
N LEU A 338 4.89 14.77 10.64
CA LEU A 338 5.08 13.33 10.36
C LEU A 338 4.55 12.40 11.46
N TYR A 339 4.25 12.91 12.67
CA TYR A 339 3.79 12.08 13.80
C TYR A 339 2.37 12.42 14.30
N THR A 340 1.76 13.53 13.88
CA THR A 340 0.37 13.88 14.26
C THR A 340 -0.67 13.58 13.18
N LYS A 341 -0.21 13.28 11.96
CA LYS A 341 -1.01 12.81 10.82
C LYS A 341 -0.46 11.49 10.32
#